data_AF-A0A5S6Q3I0-F1
#
_entry.id   AF-A0A5S6Q3I0-F1
#
_cell.length_a   1.000
_cell.length_b   1.000
_cell.length_c   1.000
_cell.angle_alpha   90.00
_cell.angle_beta   90.00
_cell.angle_gamma   90.00
#
_symmetry.space_group_name_H-M   'P 1'
#
loop_
_entity.id
_entity.type
_entity.pdbx_description
1 polymer ?
#
loop_
_entity_poly.entity_id
_entity_poly.type
_entity_poly.pdbx_seq_one_letter_code
_entity_poly.pdbx_strand_id
1 'polypeptide(L)'
;MEGQVEGFISTDAQVESDNWSLRLAAYDAWIAEVERSLVNEECLQWRLCKLPVLISQESNVLVLKRALDFLLVGVAKAAVSAPLGESIAKSVVTKIGLKPLYEKIEAVMERFVECGRSDVAIDCLLSGSQNKAPHIASACFEIIASLTKILSVRKLDTVKLLNFAVSGLENRSVVVRKAAKVLLIEIGKRTGPSLLSTLQGVKPIVMNEVLSELASDVNKPDCQQPANALKEGVPSAPSESITVQSAEPVDVLKLLPPSFYDDVKSNSWSVRMNAMEKFLNLLEANPLLDPKASYGCIISELAALLSKERNTGVVNVVAKCMAILARSLKKRLPLLSKILLPALCLRMKDKKSALMPSLSEALDAVMETTSMEASCSLIVEALNSKYVGVKAQTALMLSRRSGKVVF
;
A
#
# COMPACT_ATOMS: atom_id res chain seq x y z
N MET A 1 -12.22 -60.99 19.85
CA MET A 1 -11.90 -59.64 20.34
C MET A 1 -11.86 -58.73 19.13
N GLU A 2 -13.04 -58.28 18.72
CA GLU A 2 -13.19 -57.15 17.81
C GLU A 2 -12.80 -55.90 18.61
N GLY A 3 -11.73 -55.23 18.19
CA GLY A 3 -11.18 -54.05 18.85
C GLY A 3 -10.82 -53.02 17.79
N GLN A 4 -11.85 -52.26 17.40
CA GLN A 4 -11.84 -50.94 16.77
C GLN A 4 -10.52 -50.48 16.11
N VAL A 5 -10.45 -50.66 14.79
CA VAL A 5 -9.72 -49.73 13.93
C VAL A 5 -10.65 -48.52 13.75
N GLU A 6 -10.59 -47.55 14.65
CA GLU A 6 -11.18 -46.23 14.40
C GLU A 6 -10.51 -45.67 13.14
N GLY A 7 -11.28 -45.63 12.05
CA GLY A 7 -10.82 -45.06 10.80
C GLY A 7 -10.38 -43.62 11.04
N PHE A 8 -9.08 -43.35 10.89
CA PHE A 8 -8.56 -41.99 10.83
C PHE A 8 -9.21 -41.30 9.63
N ILE A 9 -10.31 -40.60 9.87
CA ILE A 9 -10.89 -39.67 8.90
C ILE A 9 -9.82 -38.60 8.68
N SER A 10 -9.40 -38.41 7.41
CA SER A 10 -8.48 -37.32 7.05
C SER A 10 -8.98 -36.00 7.64
N THR A 11 -8.09 -35.15 8.14
CA THR A 11 -8.44 -33.81 8.67
C THR A 11 -9.26 -33.02 7.67
N ASP A 12 -9.04 -33.24 6.37
CA ASP A 12 -9.80 -32.62 5.29
C ASP A 12 -11.26 -33.10 5.19
N ALA A 13 -11.57 -34.34 5.58
CA ALA A 13 -12.94 -34.84 5.63
C ALA A 13 -13.65 -34.48 6.95
N GLN A 14 -12.88 -34.26 8.03
CA GLN A 14 -13.43 -33.84 9.32
C GLN A 14 -14.05 -32.43 9.29
N VAL A 15 -13.56 -31.54 8.41
CA VAL A 15 -14.11 -30.17 8.26
C VAL A 15 -15.54 -30.16 7.69
N GLU A 16 -15.94 -31.22 6.99
CA GLU A 16 -17.28 -31.41 6.42
C GLU A 16 -18.17 -32.31 7.32
N SER A 17 -17.67 -32.74 8.49
CA SER A 17 -18.41 -33.59 9.43
C SER A 17 -19.64 -32.89 10.01
N ASP A 18 -20.72 -33.62 10.26
CA ASP A 18 -21.90 -33.10 10.96
C ASP A 18 -21.57 -32.68 12.41
N ASN A 19 -20.53 -33.27 13.01
CA ASN A 19 -20.10 -32.96 14.37
C ASN A 19 -19.22 -31.71 14.42
N TRP A 20 -19.75 -30.64 15.00
CA TRP A 20 -19.05 -29.35 15.11
C TRP A 20 -17.72 -29.44 15.88
N SER A 21 -17.57 -30.38 16.83
CA SER A 21 -16.31 -30.53 17.58
C SER A 21 -15.20 -31.14 16.72
N LEU A 22 -15.55 -32.05 15.80
CA LEU A 22 -14.63 -32.58 14.80
C LEU A 22 -14.23 -31.51 13.79
N ARG A 23 -15.18 -30.68 13.33
CA ARG A 23 -14.87 -29.53 12.46
C ARG A 23 -13.92 -28.55 13.14
N LEU A 24 -14.13 -28.26 14.42
CA LEU A 24 -13.26 -27.38 15.22
C LEU A 24 -11.83 -27.94 15.28
N ALA A 25 -11.69 -29.21 15.65
CA ALA A 25 -10.40 -29.89 15.73
C ALA A 25 -9.69 -29.95 14.38
N ALA A 26 -10.44 -30.12 13.28
CA ALA A 26 -9.90 -30.09 11.93
C ALA A 26 -9.28 -28.72 11.59
N TYR A 27 -9.96 -27.61 11.91
CA TYR A 27 -9.39 -26.28 11.71
C TYR A 27 -8.15 -26.04 12.59
N ASP A 28 -8.15 -26.48 13.86
CA ASP A 28 -6.98 -26.37 14.73
C ASP A 28 -5.78 -27.16 14.14
N ALA A 29 -6.03 -28.36 13.59
CA ALA A 29 -5.01 -29.14 12.90
C ALA A 29 -4.50 -28.44 11.63
N TRP A 30 -5.41 -27.93 10.79
CA TRP A 30 -5.06 -27.17 9.58
C TRP A 30 -4.19 -25.95 9.90
N ILE A 31 -4.54 -25.16 10.91
CA ILE A 31 -3.75 -23.99 11.35
C ILE A 31 -2.34 -24.45 11.75
N ALA A 32 -2.25 -25.48 12.58
CA ALA A 32 -0.99 -25.96 13.11
C ALA A 32 -0.07 -26.57 12.02
N GLU A 33 -0.65 -27.20 10.99
CA GLU A 33 0.07 -27.66 9.80
C GLU A 33 0.62 -26.49 8.98
N VAL A 34 -0.20 -25.45 8.76
CA VAL A 34 0.23 -24.24 8.04
C VAL A 34 1.35 -23.55 8.81
N GLU A 35 1.21 -23.30 10.11
CA GLU A 35 2.20 -22.60 10.93
C GLU A 35 3.55 -23.30 10.93
N ARG A 36 3.55 -24.63 11.07
CA ARG A 36 4.76 -25.46 11.03
C ARG A 36 5.31 -25.69 9.62
N SER A 37 4.66 -25.14 8.59
CA SER A 37 5.03 -25.32 7.18
C SER A 37 5.08 -26.79 6.76
N LEU A 38 4.15 -27.59 7.30
CA LEU A 38 4.00 -29.01 7.01
C LEU A 38 2.99 -29.30 5.88
N VAL A 39 2.25 -28.28 5.46
CA VAL A 39 1.29 -28.38 4.36
C VAL A 39 1.97 -28.01 3.04
N ASN A 40 1.72 -28.80 1.98
CA ASN A 40 2.16 -28.44 0.63
C ASN A 40 1.27 -27.33 0.04
N GLU A 41 1.74 -26.67 -1.00
CA GLU A 41 1.02 -25.54 -1.60
C GLU A 41 -0.33 -25.95 -2.22
N GLU A 42 -0.39 -27.13 -2.87
CA GLU A 42 -1.59 -27.64 -3.51
C GLU A 42 -2.73 -27.93 -2.51
N CYS A 43 -2.43 -28.60 -1.38
CA CYS A 43 -3.40 -28.84 -0.33
C CYS A 43 -3.86 -27.53 0.31
N LEU A 44 -2.95 -26.58 0.55
CA LEU A 44 -3.32 -25.27 1.09
C LEU A 44 -4.25 -24.51 0.13
N GLN A 45 -3.96 -24.50 -1.16
CA GLN A 45 -4.83 -23.91 -2.17
C GLN A 45 -6.20 -24.59 -2.22
N TRP A 46 -6.24 -25.94 -2.18
CA TRP A 46 -7.50 -26.68 -2.16
C TRP A 46 -8.36 -26.33 -0.93
N ARG A 47 -7.74 -26.25 0.26
CA ARG A 47 -8.43 -25.86 1.51
C ARG A 47 -9.00 -24.44 1.40
N LEU A 48 -8.21 -23.49 0.87
CA LEU A 48 -8.67 -22.12 0.65
C LEU A 48 -9.83 -22.03 -0.35
N CYS A 49 -9.83 -22.85 -1.41
CA CYS A 49 -10.94 -22.95 -2.37
C CYS A 49 -12.24 -23.45 -1.75
N LYS A 50 -12.16 -24.28 -0.70
CA LYS A 50 -13.33 -24.83 0.00
C LYS A 50 -13.93 -23.86 1.02
N LEU A 51 -13.11 -22.99 1.61
CA LEU A 51 -13.53 -22.11 2.69
C LEU A 51 -14.76 -21.23 2.42
N PRO A 52 -14.94 -20.62 1.24
CA PRO A 52 -16.13 -19.78 1.01
C PRO A 52 -17.43 -20.54 1.27
N VAL A 53 -17.52 -21.78 0.80
CA VAL A 53 -18.69 -22.64 0.99
C VAL A 53 -18.84 -23.04 2.46
N LEU A 54 -17.74 -23.50 3.07
CA LEU A 54 -17.72 -23.94 4.47
C LEU A 54 -18.12 -22.82 5.44
N ILE A 55 -17.55 -21.62 5.26
CA ILE A 55 -17.87 -20.44 6.08
C ILE A 55 -19.34 -20.08 5.89
N SER A 56 -19.83 -19.99 4.66
CA SER A 56 -21.23 -19.62 4.39
C SER A 56 -22.23 -20.56 5.05
N GLN A 57 -21.96 -21.88 5.04
CA GLN A 57 -22.85 -22.90 5.62
C GLN A 57 -22.71 -23.06 7.14
N GLU A 58 -21.56 -22.70 7.72
CA GLU A 58 -21.31 -22.89 9.15
C GLU A 58 -22.16 -21.95 10.01
N SER A 59 -22.76 -22.52 11.06
CA SER A 59 -23.61 -21.84 12.05
C SER A 59 -22.95 -21.75 13.43
N ASN A 60 -22.00 -22.64 13.73
CA ASN A 60 -21.31 -22.65 15.01
C ASN A 60 -20.24 -21.55 15.07
N VAL A 61 -20.42 -20.60 15.99
CA VAL A 61 -19.53 -19.45 16.18
C VAL A 61 -18.10 -19.87 16.55
N LEU A 62 -17.90 -20.95 17.31
CA LEU A 62 -16.56 -21.42 17.68
C LEU A 62 -15.81 -21.95 16.47
N VAL A 63 -16.51 -22.70 15.61
CA VAL A 63 -15.94 -23.23 14.36
C VAL A 63 -15.64 -22.08 13.40
N LEU A 64 -16.56 -21.12 13.25
CA LEU A 64 -16.32 -19.90 12.45
C LEU A 64 -15.09 -19.13 12.93
N LYS A 65 -14.90 -18.97 14.24
CA LYS A 65 -13.70 -18.32 14.79
C LYS A 65 -12.42 -19.00 14.33
N ARG A 66 -12.38 -20.33 14.31
CA ARG A 66 -11.22 -21.09 13.82
C ARG A 66 -11.07 -21.08 12.31
N ALA A 67 -12.16 -21.10 11.56
CA ALA A 67 -12.11 -20.91 10.11
C ALA A 67 -11.50 -19.54 9.73
N LEU A 68 -11.85 -18.48 10.47
CA LEU A 68 -11.24 -17.15 10.29
C LEU A 68 -9.76 -17.12 10.71
N ASP A 69 -9.38 -17.82 11.78
CA ASP A 69 -7.96 -17.98 12.16
C ASP A 69 -7.16 -18.69 11.07
N PHE A 70 -7.72 -19.75 10.48
CA PHE A 70 -7.11 -20.43 9.36
C PHE A 70 -6.95 -19.52 8.14
N LEU A 71 -7.92 -18.66 7.83
CA LEU A 71 -7.79 -17.65 6.78
C LEU A 71 -6.61 -16.70 7.02
N LEU A 72 -6.42 -16.22 8.26
CA LEU A 72 -5.34 -15.29 8.61
C LEU A 72 -3.96 -15.87 8.30
N VAL A 73 -3.76 -17.16 8.61
CA VAL A 73 -2.46 -17.83 8.38
C VAL A 73 -2.36 -18.34 6.93
N GLY A 74 -3.44 -18.87 6.36
CA GLY A 74 -3.46 -19.47 5.03
C GLY A 74 -3.28 -18.46 3.90
N VAL A 75 -4.01 -17.33 3.93
CA VAL A 75 -3.93 -16.27 2.90
C VAL A 75 -2.54 -15.62 2.88
N ALA A 76 -1.83 -15.61 4.00
CA ALA A 76 -0.46 -15.09 4.08
C ALA A 76 0.59 -16.02 3.44
N LYS A 77 0.33 -17.32 3.39
CA LYS A 77 1.28 -18.33 2.90
C LYS A 77 1.00 -18.83 1.48
N ALA A 78 -0.21 -18.61 0.95
CA ALA A 78 -0.61 -19.08 -0.38
C ALA A 78 -0.89 -17.94 -1.36
N ALA A 79 -0.60 -18.18 -2.64
CA ALA A 79 -1.07 -17.32 -3.72
C ALA A 79 -2.59 -17.49 -3.89
N VAL A 80 -3.36 -16.47 -3.51
CA VAL A 80 -4.82 -16.43 -3.71
C VAL A 80 -5.13 -15.66 -5.00
N SER A 81 -5.82 -16.30 -5.95
CA SER A 81 -6.28 -15.61 -7.16
C SER A 81 -7.33 -14.54 -6.83
N ALA A 82 -7.45 -13.50 -7.65
CA ALA A 82 -8.44 -12.45 -7.42
C ALA A 82 -9.89 -12.98 -7.26
N PRO A 83 -10.39 -13.92 -8.09
CA PRO A 83 -11.74 -14.48 -7.94
C PRO A 83 -11.93 -15.26 -6.63
N LEU A 84 -10.91 -16.01 -6.21
CA LEU A 84 -10.96 -16.74 -4.95
C LEU A 84 -10.95 -15.78 -3.76
N GLY A 85 -10.10 -14.75 -3.80
CA GLY A 85 -10.06 -13.69 -2.79
C GLY A 85 -11.41 -13.01 -2.63
N GLU A 86 -12.07 -12.66 -3.73
CA GLU A 86 -13.41 -12.09 -3.72
C GLU A 86 -14.46 -13.03 -3.12
N SER A 87 -14.43 -14.32 -3.49
CA SER A 87 -15.32 -15.32 -2.92
C SER A 87 -15.14 -15.49 -1.42
N ILE A 88 -13.88 -15.51 -0.95
CA ILE A 88 -13.54 -15.59 0.48
C ILE A 88 -14.05 -14.34 1.20
N ALA A 89 -13.69 -13.14 0.72
CA ALA A 89 -14.09 -11.88 1.35
C ALA A 89 -15.62 -11.75 1.44
N LYS A 90 -16.35 -12.09 0.37
CA LYS A 90 -17.83 -12.15 0.37
C LYS A 90 -18.36 -13.09 1.45
N SER A 91 -17.84 -14.32 1.54
CA SER A 91 -18.28 -15.29 2.54
C SER A 91 -18.07 -14.78 3.98
N VAL A 92 -16.95 -14.10 4.24
CA VAL A 92 -16.63 -13.51 5.55
C VAL A 92 -17.58 -12.36 5.88
N VAL A 93 -17.84 -11.46 4.92
CA VAL A 93 -18.79 -10.33 5.09
C VAL A 93 -20.19 -10.80 5.47
N THR A 94 -20.65 -11.96 4.97
CA THR A 94 -21.97 -12.51 5.35
C THR A 94 -22.07 -12.82 6.85
N LYS A 95 -20.94 -13.01 7.53
CA LYS A 95 -20.88 -13.34 8.97
C LYS A 95 -20.67 -12.12 9.87
N ILE A 96 -20.60 -10.90 9.32
CA ILE A 96 -20.54 -9.65 10.10
C ILE A 96 -21.79 -9.46 10.98
N GLY A 97 -22.91 -10.15 10.75
CA GLY A 97 -24.04 -10.12 11.69
C GLY A 97 -23.74 -10.73 13.08
N LEU A 98 -22.65 -11.49 13.21
CA LEU A 98 -22.30 -12.21 14.44
C LEU A 98 -21.26 -11.42 15.24
N LYS A 99 -21.74 -10.66 16.24
CA LYS A 99 -20.90 -9.83 17.14
C LYS A 99 -19.60 -10.49 17.64
N PRO A 100 -19.60 -11.77 18.05
CA PRO A 100 -18.37 -12.43 18.53
C PRO A 100 -17.28 -12.63 17.47
N LEU A 101 -17.58 -12.38 16.19
CA LEU A 101 -16.64 -12.54 15.08
C LEU A 101 -16.03 -11.22 14.61
N TYR A 102 -16.49 -10.05 15.10
CA TYR A 102 -16.13 -8.74 14.54
C TYR A 102 -14.62 -8.53 14.48
N GLU A 103 -13.92 -8.73 15.60
CA GLU A 103 -12.46 -8.56 15.69
C GLU A 103 -11.71 -9.48 14.72
N LYS A 104 -12.18 -10.72 14.53
CA LYS A 104 -11.55 -11.65 13.59
C LYS A 104 -11.86 -11.30 12.14
N ILE A 105 -13.08 -10.84 11.85
CA ILE A 105 -13.45 -10.38 10.50
C ILE A 105 -12.63 -9.15 10.14
N GLU A 106 -12.50 -8.19 11.04
CA GLU A 106 -11.63 -7.03 10.89
C GLU A 106 -10.20 -7.46 10.58
N ALA A 107 -9.60 -8.32 11.42
CA ALA A 107 -8.25 -8.84 11.20
C ALA A 107 -8.09 -9.56 9.83
N VAL A 108 -9.11 -10.30 9.38
CA VAL A 108 -9.09 -10.93 8.05
C VAL A 108 -9.09 -9.88 6.95
N MET A 109 -9.91 -8.83 7.06
CA MET A 109 -9.93 -7.74 6.09
C MET A 109 -8.61 -6.97 6.08
N GLU A 110 -8.01 -6.73 7.24
CA GLU A 110 -6.66 -6.15 7.37
C GLU A 110 -5.62 -7.02 6.69
N ARG A 111 -5.67 -8.35 6.88
CA ARG A 111 -4.78 -9.29 6.19
C ARG A 111 -4.94 -9.23 4.67
N PHE A 112 -6.15 -9.07 4.15
CA PHE A 112 -6.38 -8.87 2.72
C PHE A 112 -5.71 -7.58 2.22
N VAL A 113 -5.78 -6.51 3.00
CA VAL A 113 -5.11 -5.23 2.71
C VAL A 113 -3.57 -5.38 2.76
N GLU A 114 -3.02 -6.11 3.73
CA GLU A 114 -1.58 -6.40 3.81
C GLU A 114 -1.09 -7.24 2.63
N CYS A 115 -1.91 -8.20 2.21
CA CYS A 115 -1.70 -8.97 0.98
C CYS A 115 -2.00 -8.16 -0.28
N GLY A 116 -2.28 -6.85 -0.13
CA GLY A 116 -2.55 -5.79 -1.10
C GLY A 116 -3.83 -5.91 -1.93
N ARG A 117 -4.77 -6.78 -1.53
CA ARG A 117 -6.12 -6.95 -2.11
C ARG A 117 -7.11 -5.96 -1.47
N SER A 118 -6.70 -4.69 -1.38
CA SER A 118 -7.49 -3.67 -0.69
C SER A 118 -8.78 -3.31 -1.42
N ASP A 119 -8.76 -3.37 -2.75
CA ASP A 119 -9.93 -3.21 -3.62
C ASP A 119 -11.00 -4.26 -3.33
N VAL A 120 -10.63 -5.54 -3.27
CA VAL A 120 -11.54 -6.65 -2.97
C VAL A 120 -12.14 -6.51 -1.58
N ALA A 121 -11.31 -6.21 -0.56
CA ALA A 121 -11.77 -6.02 0.81
C ALA A 121 -12.76 -4.85 0.92
N ILE A 122 -12.42 -3.70 0.34
CA ILE A 122 -13.28 -2.51 0.35
C ILE A 122 -14.58 -2.77 -0.41
N ASP A 123 -14.54 -3.34 -1.61
CA ASP A 123 -15.73 -3.54 -2.44
C ASP A 123 -16.70 -4.54 -1.81
N CYS A 124 -16.18 -5.59 -1.18
CA CYS A 124 -17.01 -6.53 -0.42
C CYS A 124 -17.66 -5.85 0.80
N LEU A 125 -16.94 -5.02 1.56
CA LEU A 125 -17.48 -4.29 2.69
C LEU A 125 -18.51 -3.21 2.26
N LEU A 126 -18.26 -2.53 1.14
CA LEU A 126 -19.21 -1.58 0.54
C LEU A 126 -20.50 -2.31 0.17
N SER A 127 -20.43 -3.49 -0.44
CA SER A 127 -21.62 -4.30 -0.74
C SER A 127 -22.33 -4.77 0.54
N GLY A 128 -21.57 -5.18 1.57
CA GLY A 128 -22.09 -5.59 2.87
C GLY A 128 -22.83 -4.48 3.62
N SER A 129 -22.42 -3.23 3.41
CA SER A 129 -23.04 -2.06 4.05
C SER A 129 -24.48 -1.79 3.60
N GLN A 130 -24.88 -2.31 2.43
CA GLN A 130 -26.23 -2.18 1.89
C GLN A 130 -27.24 -3.09 2.62
N ASN A 131 -26.79 -3.87 3.60
CA ASN A 131 -27.66 -4.72 4.40
C ASN A 131 -28.71 -3.90 5.16
N LYS A 132 -29.94 -4.42 5.22
CA LYS A 132 -31.06 -3.78 5.93
C LYS A 132 -30.79 -3.65 7.44
N ALA A 133 -29.96 -4.53 8.00
CA ALA A 133 -29.62 -4.55 9.42
C ALA A 133 -28.59 -3.45 9.76
N PRO A 134 -28.93 -2.47 10.62
CA PRO A 134 -28.08 -1.30 10.86
C PRO A 134 -26.77 -1.63 11.56
N HIS A 135 -26.70 -2.70 12.37
CA HIS A 135 -25.48 -3.13 13.05
C HIS A 135 -24.47 -3.75 12.08
N ILE A 136 -24.94 -4.38 10.99
CA ILE A 136 -24.09 -4.93 9.93
C ILE A 136 -23.53 -3.78 9.10
N ALA A 137 -24.42 -2.86 8.71
CA ALA A 137 -24.02 -1.66 7.98
C ALA A 137 -22.98 -0.85 8.74
N SER A 138 -23.21 -0.56 10.04
CA SER A 138 -22.26 0.19 10.86
C SER A 138 -20.92 -0.53 11.03
N ALA A 139 -20.93 -1.85 11.23
CA ALA A 139 -19.70 -2.63 11.32
C ALA A 139 -18.88 -2.56 10.01
N CYS A 140 -19.54 -2.54 8.84
CA CYS A 140 -18.83 -2.34 7.57
C CYS A 140 -18.14 -0.97 7.51
N PHE A 141 -18.81 0.11 7.96
CA PHE A 141 -18.20 1.44 8.04
C PHE A 141 -17.01 1.47 9.01
N GLU A 142 -17.14 0.84 10.18
CA GLU A 142 -16.09 0.77 11.20
C GLU A 142 -14.86 0.00 10.70
N ILE A 143 -15.07 -1.15 10.06
CA ILE A 143 -13.98 -1.93 9.46
C ILE A 143 -13.33 -1.14 8.33
N ILE A 144 -14.09 -0.52 7.42
CA ILE A 144 -13.47 0.33 6.38
C ILE A 144 -12.64 1.45 7.03
N ALA A 145 -13.11 2.05 8.12
CA ALA A 145 -12.36 3.07 8.85
C ALA A 145 -11.05 2.52 9.44
N SER A 146 -11.04 1.30 10.01
CA SER A 146 -9.79 0.69 10.47
C SER A 146 -8.85 0.34 9.33
N LEU A 147 -9.35 -0.17 8.20
CA LEU A 147 -8.54 -0.39 7.00
C LEU A 147 -7.85 0.91 6.54
N THR A 148 -8.55 2.06 6.57
CA THR A 148 -7.94 3.36 6.20
C THR A 148 -6.80 3.80 7.13
N LYS A 149 -6.69 3.22 8.34
CA LYS A 149 -5.54 3.46 9.23
C LYS A 149 -4.28 2.75 8.72
N ILE A 150 -4.43 1.55 8.17
CA ILE A 150 -3.31 0.70 7.71
C ILE A 150 -2.89 1.05 6.28
N LEU A 151 -3.84 1.47 5.45
CA LEU A 151 -3.59 1.85 4.06
C LEU A 151 -2.71 3.11 3.97
N SER A 152 -1.54 2.98 3.34
CA SER A 152 -0.78 4.14 2.88
C SER A 152 -1.54 4.83 1.74
N VAL A 153 -1.56 6.17 1.75
CA VAL A 153 -2.45 7.10 0.99
C VAL A 153 -2.46 6.92 -0.55
N ARG A 154 -1.73 5.95 -1.12
CA ARG A 154 -1.55 5.78 -2.58
C ARG A 154 -2.35 4.65 -3.24
N LYS A 155 -3.18 3.89 -2.51
CA LYS A 155 -3.98 2.76 -3.07
C LYS A 155 -5.50 2.88 -2.88
N LEU A 156 -5.99 3.96 -2.28
CA LEU A 156 -7.43 4.15 -2.02
C LEU A 156 -8.07 4.96 -3.14
N ASP A 157 -9.21 4.51 -3.66
CA ASP A 157 -10.13 5.40 -4.35
C ASP A 157 -10.79 6.31 -3.32
N THR A 158 -10.05 7.36 -2.93
CA THR A 158 -10.45 8.30 -1.89
C THR A 158 -11.80 8.93 -2.22
N VAL A 159 -12.10 9.17 -3.50
CA VAL A 159 -13.38 9.75 -3.95
C VAL A 159 -14.53 8.78 -3.70
N LYS A 160 -14.36 7.49 -4.05
CA LYS A 160 -15.37 6.44 -3.79
C LYS A 160 -15.67 6.32 -2.29
N LEU A 161 -14.64 6.27 -1.45
CA LEU A 161 -14.80 6.17 0.01
C LEU A 161 -15.42 7.42 0.62
N LEU A 162 -15.07 8.59 0.10
CA LEU A 162 -15.60 9.88 0.53
C LEU A 162 -17.11 9.98 0.23
N ASN A 163 -17.51 9.66 -1.01
CA ASN A 163 -18.92 9.59 -1.40
C ASN A 163 -19.70 8.56 -0.58
N PHE A 164 -19.08 7.41 -0.29
CA PHE A 164 -19.68 6.39 0.56
C PHE A 164 -19.88 6.89 2.00
N ALA A 165 -18.88 7.55 2.60
CA ALA A 165 -19.01 8.16 3.92
C ALA A 165 -20.15 9.18 3.98
N VAL A 166 -20.26 10.05 2.96
CA VAL A 166 -21.38 11.02 2.85
C VAL A 166 -22.73 10.31 2.79
N SER A 167 -22.86 9.25 1.99
CA SER A 167 -24.10 8.46 1.93
C SER A 167 -24.50 7.86 3.29
N GLY A 168 -23.52 7.47 4.10
CA GLY A 168 -23.73 6.96 5.46
C GLY A 168 -24.22 8.03 6.45
N LEU A 169 -23.83 9.29 6.27
CA LEU A 169 -24.28 10.42 7.10
C LEU A 169 -25.76 10.74 6.93
N GLU A 170 -26.35 10.41 5.79
CA GLU A 170 -27.77 10.58 5.50
C GLU A 170 -28.63 9.39 5.95
N ASN A 171 -28.02 8.34 6.49
CA ASN A 171 -28.73 7.12 6.87
C ASN A 171 -29.74 7.36 8.01
N ARG A 172 -30.89 6.67 7.96
CA ARG A 172 -31.92 6.69 9.01
C ARG A 172 -31.40 6.24 10.37
N SER A 173 -30.42 5.34 10.41
CA SER A 173 -29.86 4.79 11.65
C SER A 173 -28.80 5.71 12.26
N VAL A 174 -28.99 6.07 13.52
CA VAL A 174 -28.00 6.84 14.29
C VAL A 174 -26.65 6.11 14.37
N VAL A 175 -26.67 4.78 14.49
CA VAL A 175 -25.44 3.97 14.61
C VAL A 175 -24.62 4.03 13.30
N VAL A 176 -25.29 3.97 12.15
CA VAL A 176 -24.63 4.06 10.84
C VAL A 176 -24.08 5.47 10.62
N ARG A 177 -24.83 6.52 10.97
CA ARG A 177 -24.34 7.90 10.87
C ARG A 177 -23.09 8.15 11.73
N LYS A 178 -23.05 7.61 12.95
CA LYS A 178 -21.88 7.68 13.82
C LYS A 178 -20.66 6.99 13.20
N ALA A 179 -20.83 5.77 12.70
CA ALA A 179 -19.76 5.03 12.02
C ALA A 179 -19.28 5.75 10.75
N ALA A 180 -20.19 6.32 9.95
CA ALA A 180 -19.85 7.11 8.77
C ALA A 180 -19.07 8.39 9.11
N LYS A 181 -19.40 9.07 10.23
CA LYS A 181 -18.61 10.21 10.73
C LYS A 181 -17.19 9.79 11.10
N VAL A 182 -17.02 8.64 11.77
CA VAL A 182 -15.69 8.10 12.09
C VAL A 182 -14.88 7.82 10.83
N LEU A 183 -15.47 7.18 9.82
CA LEU A 183 -14.82 6.95 8.53
C LEU A 183 -14.40 8.27 7.87
N LEU A 184 -15.26 9.28 7.88
CA LEU A 184 -14.96 10.58 7.29
C LEU A 184 -13.79 11.29 7.99
N ILE A 185 -13.73 11.21 9.32
CA ILE A 185 -12.61 11.72 10.11
C ILE A 185 -11.31 11.00 9.72
N GLU A 186 -11.30 9.66 9.64
CA GLU A 186 -10.08 8.92 9.29
C GLU A 186 -9.60 9.21 7.86
N ILE A 187 -10.51 9.35 6.89
CA ILE A 187 -10.16 9.80 5.52
C ILE A 187 -9.56 11.22 5.56
N GLY A 188 -10.15 12.10 6.38
CA GLY A 188 -9.69 13.47 6.60
C GLY A 188 -8.29 13.56 7.21
N LYS A 189 -7.99 12.74 8.22
CA LYS A 189 -6.65 12.65 8.85
C LYS A 189 -5.58 12.26 7.83
N ARG A 190 -5.92 11.42 6.86
CA ARG A 190 -4.96 10.89 5.87
C ARG A 190 -4.76 11.80 4.68
N THR A 191 -5.79 12.53 4.26
CA THR A 191 -5.72 13.34 3.02
C THR A 191 -5.64 14.85 3.28
N GLY A 192 -5.84 15.27 4.52
CA GLY A 192 -5.88 16.67 4.91
C GLY A 192 -7.26 17.30 4.76
N PRO A 193 -7.52 18.43 5.44
CA PRO A 193 -8.84 19.07 5.49
C PRO A 193 -9.29 19.66 4.14
N SER A 194 -8.38 19.84 3.18
CA SER A 194 -8.65 20.43 1.86
C SER A 194 -9.49 19.54 0.94
N LEU A 195 -9.49 18.21 1.12
CA LEU A 195 -10.41 17.34 0.37
C LEU A 195 -11.81 17.30 1.00
N LEU A 196 -11.89 17.48 2.32
CA LEU A 196 -13.18 17.54 3.01
C LEU A 196 -13.96 18.78 2.63
N SER A 197 -13.31 19.90 2.32
CA SER A 197 -13.98 21.11 1.83
C SER A 197 -14.56 20.98 0.42
N THR A 198 -14.18 19.93 -0.33
CA THR A 198 -14.74 19.62 -1.67
C THR A 198 -16.07 18.85 -1.56
N LEU A 199 -16.44 18.39 -0.36
CA LEU A 199 -17.66 17.63 -0.13
C LEU A 199 -18.92 18.49 -0.34
N GLN A 200 -19.75 18.07 -1.28
CA GLN A 200 -21.11 18.55 -1.45
C GLN A 200 -22.09 17.62 -0.73
N GLY A 201 -23.18 18.15 -0.16
CA GLY A 201 -24.24 17.35 0.47
C GLY A 201 -24.08 17.08 1.98
N VAL A 202 -22.96 17.46 2.60
CA VAL A 202 -22.81 17.36 4.07
C VAL A 202 -23.36 18.60 4.75
N LYS A 203 -24.21 18.41 5.78
CA LYS A 203 -24.75 19.53 6.58
C LYS A 203 -23.58 20.31 7.23
N PRO A 204 -23.59 21.66 7.19
CA PRO A 204 -22.49 22.48 7.73
C PRO A 204 -22.12 22.17 9.18
N ILE A 205 -23.11 21.81 10.01
CA ILE A 205 -22.91 21.43 11.41
C ILE A 205 -22.01 20.19 11.52
N VAL A 206 -22.30 19.15 10.73
CA VAL A 206 -21.54 17.89 10.73
C VAL A 206 -20.14 18.11 10.18
N MET A 207 -20.01 18.95 9.15
CA MET A 207 -18.71 19.33 8.60
C MET A 207 -17.84 20.06 9.64
N ASN A 208 -18.41 21.02 10.36
CA ASN A 208 -17.70 21.74 11.41
C ASN A 208 -17.29 20.83 12.57
N GLU A 209 -18.14 19.88 12.97
CA GLU A 209 -17.78 18.88 13.97
C GLU A 209 -16.60 18.01 13.50
N VAL A 210 -16.61 17.57 12.24
CA VAL A 210 -15.52 16.75 11.67
C VAL A 210 -14.22 17.53 11.59
N LEU A 211 -14.27 18.78 11.13
CA LEU A 211 -13.10 19.67 11.09
C LEU A 211 -12.56 19.98 12.50
N SER A 212 -13.44 20.14 13.49
CA SER A 212 -13.06 20.33 14.89
C SER A 212 -12.36 19.10 15.47
N GLU A 213 -12.87 17.90 15.20
CA GLU A 213 -12.26 16.63 15.64
C GLU A 213 -10.92 16.36 14.95
N LEU A 214 -10.73 16.85 13.73
CA LEU A 214 -9.44 16.81 13.04
C LEU A 214 -8.42 17.78 13.65
N ALA A 215 -8.87 18.93 14.14
CA ALA A 215 -8.01 19.93 14.76
C ALA A 215 -7.60 19.55 16.20
N SER A 216 -8.47 18.86 16.94
CA SER A 216 -8.20 18.43 18.32
C SER A 216 -7.15 17.30 18.40
N ASP A 217 -7.05 16.44 17.38
CA ASP A 217 -6.06 15.33 17.34
C ASP A 217 -4.63 15.81 17.05
N VAL A 218 -4.41 17.07 16.64
CA VAL A 218 -3.08 17.67 16.46
C VAL A 218 -2.38 17.97 17.82
N ASN A 219 -3.12 17.93 18.94
CA ASN A 219 -2.60 18.22 20.28
C ASN A 219 -2.24 16.96 21.11
N LYS A 220 -2.20 15.76 20.53
CA LYS A 220 -1.61 14.58 21.18
C LYS A 220 -0.20 14.31 20.63
N PRO A 221 0.85 14.52 21.43
CA PRO A 221 2.21 14.25 20.99
C PRO A 221 2.44 12.74 21.02
N ASP A 222 2.44 12.10 19.85
CA ASP A 222 3.21 10.87 19.69
C ASP A 222 3.73 10.75 18.25
N CYS A 223 4.88 11.39 18.03
CA CYS A 223 5.93 10.94 17.11
C CYS A 223 7.19 11.72 17.47
N GLN A 224 8.04 11.09 18.28
CA GLN A 224 9.42 11.52 18.46
C GLN A 224 10.15 11.41 17.12
N GLN A 225 10.60 12.54 16.59
CA GLN A 225 12.00 12.73 16.22
C GLN A 225 12.35 14.23 16.23
N PRO A 226 13.57 14.59 16.67
CA PRO A 226 13.87 15.92 17.20
C PRO A 226 14.12 16.94 16.09
N ALA A 227 13.29 17.98 16.06
CA ALA A 227 13.63 19.23 15.41
C ALA A 227 14.43 20.08 16.41
N ASN A 228 15.76 20.13 16.22
CA ASN A 228 16.57 21.13 16.91
C ASN A 228 16.28 22.50 16.29
N ALA A 229 15.85 23.38 17.18
CA ALA A 229 15.57 24.79 16.99
C ALA A 229 16.70 25.55 16.29
N LEU A 230 16.30 26.44 15.39
CA LEU A 230 16.76 27.83 15.42
C LEU A 230 15.52 28.72 15.23
N LYS A 231 15.07 29.32 16.33
CA LYS A 231 14.16 30.45 16.38
C LYS A 231 14.99 31.72 16.32
N GLU A 232 14.70 32.60 15.38
CA GLU A 232 14.71 34.05 15.59
C GLU A 232 13.47 34.62 14.90
N GLY A 233 12.81 35.58 15.56
CA GLY A 233 11.45 35.96 15.22
C GLY A 233 11.22 37.44 14.97
N VAL A 234 10.07 37.66 14.30
CA VAL A 234 9.07 38.75 14.44
C VAL A 234 9.47 40.09 13.75
N PRO A 235 8.53 40.90 13.16
CA PRO A 235 7.06 40.92 13.29
C PRO A 235 6.17 40.92 12.02
N SER A 236 5.03 40.23 12.17
CA SER A 236 3.62 40.60 11.92
C SER A 236 3.16 41.61 10.83
N ALA A 237 2.12 41.15 10.12
CA ALA A 237 1.01 41.82 9.39
C ALA A 237 1.18 42.12 7.89
N PRO A 238 0.09 42.15 7.08
CA PRO A 238 -1.22 41.51 7.18
C PRO A 238 -1.51 40.53 6.02
N SER A 239 -2.62 39.82 6.15
CA SER A 239 -3.22 38.89 5.21
C SER A 239 -3.27 39.41 3.77
N GLU A 240 -2.49 38.78 2.88
CA GLU A 240 -2.79 38.73 1.46
C GLU A 240 -3.04 37.28 1.06
N SER A 241 -4.19 37.10 0.43
CA SER A 241 -4.68 35.89 -0.21
C SER A 241 -3.60 35.17 -1.02
N ILE A 242 -3.08 34.06 -0.48
CA ILE A 242 -2.45 33.04 -1.33
C ILE A 242 -3.58 32.24 -1.93
N THR A 243 -4.01 32.73 -3.09
CA THR A 243 -4.68 31.99 -4.16
C THR A 243 -4.29 30.52 -4.12
N VAL A 244 -5.26 29.63 -3.92
CA VAL A 244 -5.10 28.21 -4.23
C VAL A 244 -4.94 28.15 -5.74
N GLN A 245 -3.71 28.34 -6.22
CA GLN A 245 -3.34 27.94 -7.55
C GLN A 245 -3.45 26.42 -7.56
N SER A 246 -4.36 25.93 -8.40
CA SER A 246 -4.22 24.62 -9.04
C SER A 246 -2.72 24.38 -9.26
N ALA A 247 -2.13 23.37 -8.61
CA ALA A 247 -0.72 23.07 -8.83
C ALA A 247 -0.58 22.59 -10.28
N GLU A 248 -0.33 23.53 -11.17
CA GLU A 248 -0.14 23.26 -12.59
C GLU A 248 1.08 22.36 -12.76
N PRO A 249 1.03 21.37 -13.66
CA PRO A 249 2.20 20.56 -13.97
C PRO A 249 3.37 21.47 -14.38
N VAL A 250 4.49 21.37 -13.65
CA VAL A 250 5.65 22.25 -13.86
C VAL A 250 6.66 21.58 -14.79
N ASP A 251 7.05 22.28 -15.85
CA ASP A 251 8.20 21.94 -16.67
C ASP A 251 9.49 22.39 -15.97
N VAL A 252 9.98 21.56 -15.05
CA VAL A 252 11.20 21.82 -14.27
C VAL A 252 12.45 21.95 -15.14
N LEU A 253 12.44 21.48 -16.39
CA LEU A 253 13.59 21.56 -17.28
C LEU A 253 13.85 23.00 -17.75
N LYS A 254 12.80 23.83 -17.83
CA LYS A 254 12.91 25.26 -18.13
C LYS A 254 13.46 26.09 -16.97
N LEU A 255 13.42 25.55 -15.75
CA LEU A 255 13.96 26.17 -14.55
C LEU A 255 15.45 25.87 -14.34
N LEU A 256 16.02 24.97 -15.17
CA LEU A 256 17.43 24.63 -15.08
C LEU A 256 18.32 25.78 -15.56
N PRO A 257 19.46 26.05 -14.89
CA PRO A 257 20.40 27.03 -15.38
C PRO A 257 21.00 26.58 -16.72
N PRO A 258 21.39 27.51 -17.61
CA PRO A 258 21.98 27.17 -18.92
C PRO A 258 23.23 26.28 -18.82
N SER A 259 24.02 26.43 -17.76
CA SER A 259 25.23 25.65 -17.52
C SER A 259 24.97 24.22 -17.02
N PHE A 260 23.71 23.86 -16.71
CA PHE A 260 23.40 22.64 -15.98
C PHE A 260 23.96 21.36 -16.62
N TYR A 261 23.79 21.20 -17.93
CA TYR A 261 24.25 19.99 -18.62
C TYR A 261 25.78 19.93 -18.73
N ASP A 262 26.45 21.08 -18.79
CA ASP A 262 27.92 21.16 -18.75
C ASP A 262 28.43 20.84 -17.34
N ASP A 263 27.77 21.36 -16.31
CA ASP A 263 28.11 21.13 -14.91
C ASP A 263 27.94 19.65 -14.52
N VAL A 264 26.89 19.00 -15.01
CA VAL A 264 26.65 17.55 -14.85
C VAL A 264 27.75 16.70 -15.51
N LYS A 265 28.36 17.19 -16.60
CA LYS A 265 29.44 16.53 -17.33
C LYS A 265 30.84 16.95 -16.90
N SER A 266 30.95 17.90 -15.97
CA SER A 266 32.23 18.41 -15.47
C SER A 266 33.10 17.30 -14.93
N ASN A 267 34.43 17.43 -15.05
CA ASN A 267 35.37 16.51 -14.43
C ASN A 267 35.43 16.66 -12.89
N SER A 268 34.98 17.79 -12.35
CA SER A 268 34.95 18.04 -10.91
C SER A 268 33.70 17.46 -10.25
N TRP A 269 33.90 16.54 -9.30
CA TRP A 269 32.78 15.91 -8.57
C TRP A 269 31.96 16.93 -7.77
N SER A 270 32.58 18.01 -7.27
CA SER A 270 31.90 19.04 -6.49
C SER A 270 30.96 19.88 -7.37
N VAL A 271 31.35 20.13 -8.63
CA VAL A 271 30.50 20.81 -9.62
C VAL A 271 29.30 19.92 -9.97
N ARG A 272 29.53 18.63 -10.22
CA ARG A 272 28.45 17.65 -10.46
C ARG A 272 27.50 17.54 -9.27
N MET A 273 28.03 17.51 -8.05
CA MET A 273 27.24 17.48 -6.82
C MET A 273 26.30 18.68 -6.72
N ASN A 274 26.83 19.89 -6.85
CA ASN A 274 26.06 21.13 -6.76
C ASN A 274 24.97 21.20 -7.84
N ALA A 275 25.29 20.81 -9.08
CA ALA A 275 24.29 20.72 -10.14
C ALA A 275 23.15 19.74 -9.78
N MET A 276 23.51 18.55 -9.28
CA MET A 276 22.54 17.53 -8.90
C MET A 276 21.70 17.91 -7.67
N GLU A 277 22.28 18.60 -6.69
CA GLU A 277 21.54 19.12 -5.52
C GLU A 277 20.55 20.22 -5.92
N LYS A 278 20.95 21.12 -6.83
CA LYS A 278 20.02 22.12 -7.39
C LYS A 278 18.86 21.45 -8.12
N PHE A 279 19.14 20.41 -8.91
CA PHE A 279 18.09 19.65 -9.57
C PHE A 279 17.19 18.91 -8.58
N LEU A 280 17.77 18.31 -7.53
CA LEU A 280 17.00 17.67 -6.47
C LEU A 280 16.04 18.66 -5.79
N ASN A 281 16.52 19.85 -5.43
CA ASN A 281 15.69 20.89 -4.82
C ASN A 281 14.54 21.34 -5.75
N LEU A 282 14.80 21.44 -7.06
CA LEU A 282 13.74 21.72 -8.05
C LEU A 282 12.70 20.59 -8.10
N LEU A 283 13.11 19.33 -8.03
CA LEU A 283 12.19 18.19 -8.00
C LEU A 283 11.36 18.14 -6.71
N GLU A 284 11.97 18.45 -5.57
CA GLU A 284 11.29 18.46 -4.26
C GLU A 284 10.30 19.63 -4.14
N ALA A 285 10.64 20.80 -4.69
CA ALA A 285 9.75 21.95 -4.74
C ALA A 285 8.55 21.76 -5.70
N ASN A 286 8.65 20.82 -6.66
CA ASN A 286 7.66 20.62 -7.71
C ASN A 286 7.19 19.15 -7.77
N PRO A 287 6.25 18.73 -6.90
CA PRO A 287 5.80 17.34 -6.83
C PRO A 287 5.01 16.90 -8.05
N LEU A 288 4.44 17.84 -8.83
CA LEU A 288 3.69 17.57 -10.06
C LEU A 288 4.46 18.05 -11.30
N LEU A 289 5.11 17.13 -12.00
CA LEU A 289 5.91 17.42 -13.18
C LEU A 289 5.07 17.37 -14.47
N ASP A 290 5.35 18.25 -15.44
CA ASP A 290 4.69 18.23 -16.75
C ASP A 290 5.14 17.01 -17.58
N PRO A 291 4.28 16.01 -17.83
CA PRO A 291 4.66 14.83 -18.62
C PRO A 291 4.96 15.15 -20.10
N LYS A 292 4.62 16.34 -20.61
CA LYS A 292 4.93 16.76 -21.98
C LYS A 292 6.36 17.29 -22.15
N ALA A 293 7.06 17.56 -21.06
CA ALA A 293 8.45 18.02 -21.10
C ALA A 293 9.41 16.90 -21.58
N SER A 294 10.49 17.28 -22.24
CA SER A 294 11.44 16.34 -22.86
C SER A 294 12.51 15.85 -21.88
N TYR A 295 12.16 14.88 -21.04
CA TYR A 295 13.07 14.31 -20.02
C TYR A 295 14.17 13.38 -20.57
N GLY A 296 14.19 13.08 -21.87
CA GLY A 296 15.12 12.09 -22.44
C GLY A 296 16.61 12.38 -22.18
N CYS A 297 17.02 13.65 -22.30
CA CYS A 297 18.40 14.07 -22.04
C CYS A 297 18.77 13.86 -20.57
N ILE A 298 17.99 14.38 -19.63
CA ILE A 298 18.29 14.25 -18.21
C ILE A 298 18.25 12.80 -17.71
N ILE A 299 17.33 11.97 -18.21
CA ILE A 299 17.29 10.53 -17.88
C ILE A 299 18.57 9.83 -18.33
N SER A 300 19.09 10.19 -19.51
CA SER A 300 20.34 9.65 -20.03
C SER A 300 21.54 10.08 -19.19
N GLU A 301 21.59 11.34 -18.77
CA GLU A 301 22.66 11.85 -17.89
C GLU A 301 22.61 11.21 -16.50
N LEU A 302 21.42 11.04 -15.91
CA LEU A 302 21.24 10.34 -14.63
C LEU A 302 21.77 8.90 -14.69
N ALA A 303 21.44 8.16 -15.76
CA ALA A 303 21.95 6.80 -15.95
C ALA A 303 23.47 6.76 -16.14
N ALA A 304 24.03 7.73 -16.87
CA ALA A 304 25.47 7.86 -17.10
C ALA A 304 26.22 8.16 -15.80
N LEU A 305 25.74 9.13 -15.00
CA LEU A 305 26.29 9.45 -13.68
C LEU A 305 26.22 8.23 -12.77
N LEU A 306 25.06 7.58 -12.67
CA LEU A 306 24.90 6.41 -11.82
C LEU A 306 25.89 5.29 -12.19
N SER A 307 26.17 5.11 -13.49
CA SER A 307 27.07 4.06 -13.97
C SER A 307 28.55 4.38 -13.82
N LYS A 308 28.96 5.64 -14.01
CA LYS A 308 30.38 6.05 -14.12
C LYS A 308 30.93 6.79 -12.90
N GLU A 309 30.06 7.36 -12.06
CA GLU A 309 30.46 8.21 -10.95
C GLU A 309 31.21 7.42 -9.86
N ARG A 310 32.30 7.97 -9.36
CA ARG A 310 33.11 7.38 -8.28
C ARG A 310 32.76 7.96 -6.92
N ASN A 311 32.32 9.22 -6.88
CA ASN A 311 31.95 9.89 -5.64
C ASN A 311 30.58 9.39 -5.16
N THR A 312 30.56 8.79 -3.96
CA THR A 312 29.35 8.19 -3.40
C THR A 312 28.31 9.21 -2.97
N GLY A 313 28.71 10.44 -2.61
CA GLY A 313 27.79 11.53 -2.35
C GLY A 313 26.97 11.88 -3.59
N VAL A 314 27.65 12.07 -4.72
CA VAL A 314 26.99 12.36 -6.01
C VAL A 314 26.05 11.23 -6.42
N VAL A 315 26.50 9.97 -6.28
CA VAL A 315 25.65 8.78 -6.54
C VAL A 315 24.37 8.78 -5.69
N ASN A 316 24.46 9.17 -4.42
CA ASN A 316 23.30 9.26 -3.53
C ASN A 316 22.29 10.32 -4.01
N VAL A 317 22.75 11.52 -4.37
CA VAL A 317 21.87 12.59 -4.86
C VAL A 317 21.23 12.20 -6.19
N VAL A 318 21.98 11.59 -7.10
CA VAL A 318 21.47 11.06 -8.38
C VAL A 318 20.37 10.03 -8.15
N ALA A 319 20.58 9.07 -7.25
CA ALA A 319 19.57 8.06 -6.92
C ALA A 319 18.28 8.69 -6.37
N LYS A 320 18.38 9.69 -5.48
CA LYS A 320 17.23 10.45 -4.97
C LYS A 320 16.47 11.17 -6.09
N CYS A 321 17.18 11.85 -7.00
CA CYS A 321 16.58 12.51 -8.15
C CYS A 321 15.79 11.51 -9.02
N MET A 322 16.38 10.33 -9.29
CA MET A 322 15.72 9.26 -10.05
C MET A 322 14.44 8.75 -9.36
N ALA A 323 14.46 8.61 -8.03
CA ALA A 323 13.31 8.17 -7.26
C ALA A 323 12.15 9.18 -7.32
N ILE A 324 12.43 10.47 -7.13
CA ILE A 324 11.41 11.53 -7.20
C ILE A 324 10.89 11.65 -8.62
N LEU A 325 11.76 11.69 -9.63
CA LEU A 325 11.38 11.78 -11.04
C LEU A 325 10.43 10.64 -11.44
N ALA A 326 10.76 9.40 -11.05
CA ALA A 326 9.92 8.24 -11.32
C ALA A 326 8.54 8.34 -10.65
N ARG A 327 8.47 8.80 -9.40
CA ARG A 327 7.21 8.95 -8.65
C ARG A 327 6.34 10.10 -9.16
N SER A 328 6.95 11.21 -9.58
CA SER A 328 6.24 12.38 -10.09
C SER A 328 5.67 12.13 -11.49
N LEU A 329 6.39 11.42 -12.36
CA LEU A 329 5.95 11.11 -13.73
C LEU A 329 5.11 9.82 -13.84
N LYS A 330 5.25 8.88 -12.88
CA LYS A 330 4.53 7.60 -12.85
C LYS A 330 4.66 6.86 -14.20
N LYS A 331 3.56 6.29 -14.71
CA LYS A 331 3.50 5.56 -16.00
C LYS A 331 3.50 6.46 -17.24
N ARG A 332 3.57 7.80 -17.08
CA ARG A 332 3.46 8.74 -18.20
C ARG A 332 4.73 8.85 -19.04
N LEU A 333 5.82 8.20 -18.62
CA LEU A 333 7.08 8.18 -19.37
C LEU A 333 7.67 6.76 -19.50
N PRO A 334 7.25 5.98 -20.53
CA PRO A 334 7.66 4.58 -20.71
C PRO A 334 9.17 4.35 -20.94
N LEU A 335 9.92 5.38 -21.35
CA LEU A 335 11.37 5.29 -21.56
C LEU A 335 12.18 5.29 -20.24
N LEU A 336 11.58 5.77 -19.15
CA LEU A 336 12.25 5.95 -17.86
C LEU A 336 12.73 4.61 -17.30
N SER A 337 11.87 3.59 -17.27
CA SER A 337 12.23 2.26 -16.78
C SER A 337 13.26 1.56 -17.68
N LYS A 338 13.15 1.69 -19.01
CA LYS A 338 14.08 1.05 -19.95
C LYS A 338 15.52 1.52 -19.78
N ILE A 339 15.74 2.79 -19.45
CA ILE A 339 17.07 3.39 -19.33
C ILE A 339 17.59 3.29 -17.88
N LEU A 340 16.75 3.58 -16.90
CA LEU A 340 17.20 3.69 -15.50
C LEU A 340 17.32 2.34 -14.80
N LEU A 341 16.49 1.35 -15.16
CA LEU A 341 16.50 0.04 -14.49
C LEU A 341 17.84 -0.70 -14.67
N PRO A 342 18.41 -0.82 -15.88
CA PRO A 342 19.72 -1.47 -16.06
C PRO A 342 20.83 -0.75 -15.30
N ALA A 343 20.82 0.59 -15.30
CA ALA A 343 21.82 1.40 -14.59
C ALA A 343 21.75 1.19 -13.07
N LEU A 344 20.54 1.16 -12.49
CA LEU A 344 20.32 0.88 -11.07
C LEU A 344 20.74 -0.54 -10.70
N CYS A 345 20.31 -1.54 -11.48
CA CYS A 345 20.70 -2.94 -11.28
C CYS A 345 22.22 -3.11 -11.27
N LEU A 346 22.92 -2.55 -12.26
CA LEU A 346 24.37 -2.62 -12.33
C LEU A 346 25.04 -1.91 -11.15
N ARG A 347 24.50 -0.77 -10.70
CA ARG A 347 25.12 0.02 -9.63
C ARG A 347 25.04 -0.65 -8.26
N MET A 348 24.05 -1.52 -8.04
CA MET A 348 23.93 -2.34 -6.83
C MET A 348 25.02 -3.41 -6.65
N LYS A 349 26.01 -3.50 -7.57
CA LYS A 349 27.24 -4.24 -7.34
C LYS A 349 28.09 -3.64 -6.20
N ASP A 350 27.93 -2.34 -5.90
CA ASP A 350 28.65 -1.66 -4.84
C ASP A 350 28.12 -2.09 -3.45
N LYS A 351 28.99 -2.70 -2.63
CA LYS A 351 28.63 -3.18 -1.28
C LYS A 351 28.62 -2.10 -0.20
N LYS A 352 28.76 -0.82 -0.57
CA LYS A 352 28.79 0.27 0.42
C LYS A 352 27.41 0.45 1.03
N SER A 353 27.25 0.02 2.28
CA SER A 353 26.00 0.11 3.06
C SER A 353 25.31 1.47 2.95
N ALA A 354 26.07 2.58 2.99
CA ALA A 354 25.54 3.94 2.92
C ALA A 354 24.85 4.32 1.58
N LEU A 355 25.10 3.61 0.49
CA LEU A 355 24.44 3.85 -0.81
C LEU A 355 23.16 3.02 -1.00
N MET A 356 23.07 1.89 -0.29
CA MET A 356 22.04 0.90 -0.49
C MET A 356 20.61 1.42 -0.28
N PRO A 357 20.32 2.27 0.73
CA PRO A 357 18.99 2.84 0.91
C PRO A 357 18.53 3.66 -0.31
N SER A 358 19.33 4.62 -0.76
CA SER A 358 18.99 5.50 -1.88
C SER A 358 18.84 4.72 -3.19
N LEU A 359 19.72 3.75 -3.45
CA LEU A 359 19.66 2.90 -4.65
C LEU A 359 18.45 1.97 -4.65
N SER A 360 18.12 1.37 -3.51
CA SER A 360 16.95 0.50 -3.36
C SER A 360 15.67 1.28 -3.54
N GLU A 361 15.59 2.49 -2.96
CA GLU A 361 14.44 3.36 -3.10
C GLU A 361 14.22 3.80 -4.55
N ALA A 362 15.29 4.19 -5.25
CA ALA A 362 15.24 4.56 -6.66
C ALA A 362 14.81 3.38 -7.55
N LEU A 363 15.33 2.18 -7.29
CA LEU A 363 14.95 0.96 -7.99
C LEU A 363 13.47 0.64 -7.80
N ASP A 364 12.98 0.69 -6.56
CA ASP A 364 11.57 0.43 -6.25
C ASP A 364 10.68 1.48 -6.96
N ALA A 365 11.05 2.76 -6.91
CA ALA A 365 10.31 3.84 -7.58
C ALA A 365 10.27 3.69 -9.11
N VAL A 366 11.39 3.34 -9.75
CA VAL A 366 11.44 3.09 -11.20
C VAL A 366 10.60 1.87 -11.57
N MET A 367 10.63 0.81 -10.76
CA MET A 367 9.83 -0.39 -10.99
C MET A 367 8.32 -0.15 -10.86
N GLU A 368 7.90 0.81 -10.04
CA GLU A 368 6.49 1.26 -9.95
C GLU A 368 5.99 1.93 -11.25
N THR A 369 6.89 2.41 -12.12
CA THR A 369 6.53 3.04 -13.41
C THR A 369 6.30 2.05 -14.56
N THR A 370 6.63 0.76 -14.38
CA THR A 370 6.57 -0.26 -15.44
C THR A 370 5.84 -1.53 -15.00
N SER A 371 5.20 -2.26 -15.94
CA SER A 371 4.61 -3.58 -15.65
C SER A 371 5.69 -4.65 -15.51
N MET A 372 5.38 -5.73 -14.79
CA MET A 372 6.32 -6.85 -14.61
C MET A 372 6.70 -7.46 -15.95
N GLU A 373 5.72 -7.68 -16.83
CA GLU A 373 5.89 -8.20 -18.19
C GLU A 373 6.88 -7.36 -19.01
N ALA A 374 6.72 -6.03 -19.01
CA ALA A 374 7.59 -5.12 -19.77
C ALA A 374 9.02 -5.04 -19.21
N SER A 375 9.22 -5.33 -17.92
CA SER A 375 10.54 -5.34 -17.27
C SER A 375 11.17 -6.74 -17.15
N CYS A 376 10.47 -7.80 -17.56
CA CYS A 376 10.86 -9.19 -17.27
C CYS A 376 12.25 -9.54 -17.82
N SER A 377 12.54 -9.18 -19.08
CA SER A 377 13.83 -9.43 -19.71
C SER A 377 15.00 -8.78 -18.94
N LEU A 378 14.81 -7.52 -18.51
CA LEU A 378 15.82 -6.76 -17.76
C LEU A 378 16.04 -7.35 -16.36
N ILE A 379 14.98 -7.82 -15.71
CA ILE A 379 15.05 -8.46 -14.39
C ILE A 379 15.80 -9.79 -14.49
N VAL A 380 15.50 -10.61 -15.50
CA VAL A 380 16.18 -11.88 -15.74
C VAL A 380 17.67 -11.64 -16.01
N GLU A 381 18.00 -10.63 -16.79
CA GLU A 381 19.40 -10.22 -17.02
C GLU A 381 20.10 -9.85 -15.70
N ALA A 382 19.45 -9.05 -14.85
CA ALA A 382 19.99 -8.66 -13.55
C ALA A 382 20.17 -9.86 -12.59
N LEU A 383 19.24 -10.82 -12.58
CA LEU A 383 19.34 -12.06 -11.77
C LEU A 383 20.45 -13.00 -12.28
N ASN A 384 20.75 -12.97 -13.57
CA ASN A 384 21.86 -13.72 -14.18
C ASN A 384 23.22 -13.01 -14.08
N SER A 385 23.26 -11.79 -13.52
CA SER A 385 24.49 -11.00 -13.37
C SER A 385 25.59 -11.76 -12.62
N LYS A 386 26.85 -11.66 -13.08
CA LYS A 386 28.00 -12.25 -12.36
C LYS A 386 28.22 -11.71 -10.94
N TYR A 387 27.59 -10.58 -10.59
CA TYR A 387 27.75 -9.94 -9.28
C TYR A 387 26.66 -10.39 -8.31
N VAL A 388 27.05 -11.09 -7.24
CA VAL A 388 26.12 -11.60 -6.20
C VAL A 388 25.28 -10.48 -5.56
N GLY A 389 25.85 -9.29 -5.36
CA GLY A 389 25.12 -8.14 -4.81
C GLY A 389 23.96 -7.70 -5.71
N VAL A 390 24.17 -7.70 -7.02
CA VAL A 390 23.12 -7.38 -8.00
C VAL A 390 22.00 -8.42 -7.95
N LYS A 391 22.34 -9.71 -7.89
CA LYS A 391 21.35 -10.78 -7.76
C LYS A 391 20.52 -10.65 -6.48
N ALA A 392 21.20 -10.49 -5.34
CA ALA A 392 20.55 -10.40 -4.04
C ALA A 392 19.60 -9.19 -3.95
N GLN A 393 20.05 -8.03 -4.43
CA GLN A 393 19.23 -6.81 -4.38
C GLN A 393 18.08 -6.83 -5.40
N THR A 394 18.29 -7.44 -6.56
CA THR A 394 17.20 -7.68 -7.52
C THR A 394 16.16 -8.64 -6.92
N ALA A 395 16.59 -9.71 -6.26
CA ALA A 395 15.68 -10.64 -5.56
C ALA A 395 14.95 -9.96 -4.39
N LEU A 396 15.61 -9.11 -3.60
CA LEU A 396 14.98 -8.33 -2.53
C LEU A 396 14.00 -7.30 -3.07
N MET A 397 14.30 -6.65 -4.19
CA MET A 397 13.35 -5.76 -4.85
C MET A 397 12.14 -6.55 -5.35
N LEU A 398 12.35 -7.74 -5.92
CA LEU A 398 11.25 -8.61 -6.33
C LEU A 398 10.41 -9.06 -5.14
N SER A 399 11.00 -9.40 -3.99
CA SER A 399 10.22 -9.75 -2.80
C SER A 399 9.41 -8.56 -2.27
N ARG A 400 10.02 -7.37 -2.21
CA ARG A 400 9.31 -6.12 -1.87
C ARG A 400 8.21 -5.79 -2.87
N ARG A 401 8.45 -6.04 -4.16
CA ARG A 401 7.47 -5.81 -5.24
C ARG A 401 6.37 -6.84 -5.21
N SER A 402 6.62 -8.12 -5.02
CA SER A 402 5.59 -9.17 -4.89
C SER A 402 4.76 -9.01 -3.62
N GLY A 403 5.32 -8.42 -2.55
CA GLY A 403 4.53 -7.95 -1.40
C GLY A 403 3.68 -6.71 -1.69
N LYS A 404 3.96 -5.96 -2.77
CA LYS A 404 3.22 -4.76 -3.20
C LYS A 404 2.29 -5.00 -4.41
N VAL A 405 2.62 -5.96 -5.27
CA VAL A 405 1.92 -6.34 -6.49
C VAL A 405 0.94 -7.43 -6.12
N VAL A 406 -0.32 -7.08 -6.29
CA VAL A 406 -1.44 -7.95 -6.07
C VAL A 406 -2.10 -8.10 -7.41
N PHE A 407 -2.24 -9.36 -7.82
CA PHE A 407 -3.04 -9.74 -8.96
C PHE A 407 -4.51 -9.41 -8.73
#